data_AF-A0A9E3UXX2-F1
#
_entry.id   AF-A0A9E3UXX2-F1
#
_cell.length_a   1.000
_cell.length_b   1.000
_cell.length_c   1.000
_cell.angle_alpha   90.00
_cell.angle_beta   90.00
_cell.angle_gamma   90.00
#
_symmetry.space_group_name_H-M   'P 1'
#
loop_
_entity.id
_entity.type
_entity.pdbx_description
1 polymer ?
#
loop_
_entity_poly.entity_id
_entity_poly.type
_entity_poly.pdbx_seq_one_letter_code
_entity_poly.pdbx_strand_id
1 'polypeptide(L)'
;MRRRNRRSGREILRGIEALEARDLPSIAPGLAGLRPPLPLRPGRPILVQGSAVMGGGSGMEMGEPTPHEQARRKFAAAFKGRYTIGPGRTFDQKSQTFLSAGGTATAFLHGEVLLAVFTPQDPSQPITGTASLFDRDYPQTGNLLILDLQGDPSSERNGRPTHLTWTVNDNSSGTFAGAEGQGTVELSYVPRGKLPPRATGAGLGFVQFRGELNTNGTTNPLRVH
;
A
#
# COMPACT_ATOMS: atom_id res chain seq x y z
N MET A 1 38.53 51.59 -9.44
CA MET A 1 38.42 52.10 -8.05
C MET A 1 37.29 53.14 -7.98
N ARG A 2 36.12 52.83 -7.42
CA ARG A 2 35.05 53.79 -7.09
C ARG A 2 34.23 53.26 -5.90
N ARG A 3 33.69 54.21 -5.12
CA ARG A 3 33.57 54.20 -3.66
C ARG A 3 32.40 53.34 -3.11
N ARG A 4 32.66 52.74 -1.94
CA ARG A 4 31.66 52.21 -0.99
C ARG A 4 30.72 53.33 -0.53
N ASN A 5 29.43 53.02 -0.39
CA ASN A 5 28.54 53.77 0.48
C ASN A 5 27.92 52.82 1.52
N ARG A 6 28.37 52.97 2.77
CA ARG A 6 27.79 52.43 3.99
C ARG A 6 26.96 53.56 4.62
N ARG A 7 25.68 53.32 4.91
CA ARG A 7 24.88 53.87 6.02
C ARG A 7 23.50 53.20 5.93
N SER A 8 23.18 52.31 6.86
CA SER A 8 22.64 52.61 8.20
C SER A 8 21.13 52.84 8.14
N GLY A 9 20.40 51.78 8.51
CA GLY A 9 18.98 51.77 8.83
C GLY A 9 18.76 50.66 9.84
N ARG A 10 18.97 50.99 11.11
CA ARG A 10 18.73 50.14 12.28
C ARG A 10 17.24 50.10 12.56
N GLU A 11 16.76 48.93 12.95
CA GLU A 11 15.70 48.70 13.95
C GLU A 11 14.44 49.57 13.91
N ILE A 12 13.32 49.00 13.44
CA ILE A 12 11.97 48.97 14.07
C ILE A 12 11.28 47.82 13.31
N LEU A 13 11.07 46.63 13.86
CA LEU A 13 9.84 46.22 14.57
C LEU A 13 10.13 44.93 15.36
N ARG A 14 10.21 45.04 16.69
CA ARG A 14 9.81 43.96 17.59
C ARG A 14 8.29 43.93 17.61
N GLY A 15 7.69 42.75 17.43
CA GLY A 15 6.26 42.56 17.64
C GLY A 15 5.61 41.59 16.67
N ILE A 16 6.03 40.32 16.69
CA ILE A 16 5.14 39.19 16.39
C ILE A 16 5.48 38.10 17.41
N GLU A 17 4.89 38.23 18.59
CA GLU A 17 4.56 37.06 19.39
C GLU A 17 3.39 36.33 18.71
N ALA A 18 3.38 35.01 18.95
CA ALA A 18 2.25 34.08 18.87
C ALA A 18 2.04 33.27 17.59
N LEU A 19 1.77 31.96 17.84
CA LEU A 19 1.03 30.97 17.05
C LEU A 19 1.86 30.30 15.92
N GLU A 20 2.14 28.99 15.86
CA GLU A 20 1.54 27.80 16.46
C GLU A 20 2.60 26.69 16.55
N ALA A 21 2.85 26.22 17.76
CA ALA A 21 3.51 24.96 17.99
C ALA A 21 2.44 23.86 17.96
N ARG A 22 2.59 22.93 17.00
CA ARG A 22 2.20 21.52 17.12
C ARG A 22 0.70 21.24 17.33
N ASP A 23 -0.07 21.39 16.27
CA ASP A 23 -1.23 20.52 16.06
C ASP A 23 -0.75 19.16 15.53
N LEU A 24 -0.43 18.26 16.46
CA LEU A 24 -0.51 16.84 16.21
C LEU A 24 -1.96 16.42 16.52
N PRO A 25 -2.71 15.79 15.60
CA PRO A 25 -3.97 15.15 15.95
C PRO A 25 -3.67 13.96 16.89
N SER A 26 -3.73 14.23 18.20
CA SER A 26 -3.80 13.21 19.24
C SER A 26 -5.23 12.70 19.31
N ILE A 27 -5.56 11.68 18.51
CA ILE A 27 -6.82 10.96 18.67
C ILE A 27 -6.65 9.99 19.84
N ALA A 28 -7.11 10.42 21.01
CA ALA A 28 -7.43 9.54 22.12
C ALA A 28 -8.91 9.14 22.03
N PRO A 29 -9.26 7.86 22.08
CA PRO A 29 -10.52 7.42 22.63
C PRO A 29 -10.28 6.93 24.06
N GLY A 30 -10.68 7.76 25.02
CA GLY A 30 -10.89 7.32 26.39
C GLY A 30 -12.17 6.49 26.47
N LEU A 31 -12.05 5.23 26.88
CA LEU A 31 -13.13 4.48 27.51
C LEU A 31 -12.54 3.82 28.76
N ALA A 32 -12.55 4.59 29.85
CA ALA A 32 -12.38 4.06 31.19
C ALA A 32 -13.67 3.36 31.60
N GLY A 33 -13.62 2.03 31.66
CA GLY A 33 -14.65 1.18 32.25
C GLY A 33 -13.97 0.06 33.03
N LEU A 34 -13.75 0.30 34.32
CA LEU A 34 -13.14 -0.61 35.28
C LEU A 34 -13.91 -1.93 35.36
N ARG A 35 -13.22 -3.06 35.13
CA ARG A 35 -13.63 -4.38 35.61
C ARG A 35 -12.42 -5.13 36.20
N PRO A 36 -12.57 -5.77 37.38
CA PRO A 36 -11.47 -6.43 38.09
C PRO A 36 -11.03 -7.75 37.42
N PRO A 37 -9.80 -8.23 37.71
CA PRO A 37 -9.25 -9.44 37.10
C PRO A 37 -9.87 -10.71 37.68
N LEU A 38 -10.33 -11.60 36.80
CA LEU A 38 -10.69 -12.98 37.15
C LEU A 38 -9.45 -13.88 37.13
N PRO A 39 -9.38 -14.92 37.99
CA PRO A 39 -8.18 -15.72 38.20
C PRO A 39 -7.88 -16.66 37.02
N LEU A 40 -6.57 -16.83 36.75
CA LEU A 40 -6.00 -17.79 35.82
C LEU A 40 -6.39 -19.23 36.22
N ARG A 41 -7.06 -19.94 35.33
CA ARG A 41 -7.39 -21.37 35.46
C ARG A 41 -6.31 -22.19 34.76
N PRO A 42 -5.56 -23.07 35.46
CA PRO A 42 -4.61 -23.96 34.83
C PRO A 42 -5.29 -25.26 34.36
N GLY A 43 -4.92 -25.72 33.16
CA GLY A 43 -4.99 -27.12 32.75
C GLY A 43 -6.07 -27.48 31.73
N ARG A 44 -5.64 -27.74 30.49
CA ARG A 44 -5.91 -28.99 29.75
C ARG A 44 -5.10 -29.01 28.44
N PRO A 45 -4.28 -30.04 28.16
CA PRO A 45 -3.74 -30.24 26.82
C PRO A 45 -4.89 -30.62 25.88
N ILE A 46 -5.09 -29.84 24.82
CA ILE A 46 -5.97 -30.24 23.72
C ILE A 46 -5.18 -31.25 22.90
N LEU A 47 -5.62 -32.51 22.99
CA LEU A 47 -5.25 -33.57 22.06
C LEU A 47 -5.72 -33.12 20.67
N VAL A 48 -4.80 -32.88 19.74
CA VAL A 48 -5.11 -32.73 18.31
C VAL A 48 -5.47 -34.12 17.81
N GLN A 49 -6.73 -34.49 18.01
CA GLN A 49 -7.30 -35.70 17.42
C GLN A 49 -7.67 -35.33 15.99
N GLY A 50 -6.87 -35.82 15.03
CA GLY A 50 -7.18 -35.75 13.61
C GLY A 50 -8.48 -36.49 13.34
N SER A 51 -9.59 -35.76 13.35
CA SER A 51 -10.85 -36.23 12.80
C SER A 51 -10.80 -36.02 11.30
N ALA A 52 -10.42 -37.08 10.58
CA ALA A 52 -10.70 -37.22 9.18
C ALA A 52 -12.23 -37.15 8.99
N VAL A 53 -12.73 -36.01 8.52
CA VAL A 53 -14.10 -35.87 8.04
C VAL A 53 -14.16 -36.55 6.68
N MET A 54 -14.37 -37.87 6.71
CA MET A 54 -14.94 -38.61 5.59
C MET A 54 -16.45 -38.36 5.62
N GLY A 55 -16.85 -37.23 5.04
CA GLY A 55 -18.26 -36.83 4.90
C GLY A 55 -18.49 -36.39 3.47
N GLY A 56 -19.05 -37.30 2.66
CA GLY A 56 -19.44 -37.05 1.28
C GLY A 56 -20.47 -35.91 1.19
N GLY A 57 -19.98 -34.71 0.94
CA GLY A 57 -20.74 -33.68 0.27
C GLY A 57 -20.44 -33.82 -1.21
N SER A 58 -21.46 -34.08 -2.02
CA SER A 58 -21.40 -33.95 -3.47
C SER A 58 -20.66 -32.66 -3.77
N GLY A 59 -19.45 -32.79 -4.31
CA GLY A 59 -18.71 -31.65 -4.81
C GLY A 59 -19.64 -30.97 -5.80
N MET A 60 -20.18 -29.82 -5.43
CA MET A 60 -20.60 -28.89 -6.45
C MET A 60 -19.31 -28.61 -7.20
N GLU A 61 -19.13 -29.29 -8.34
CA GLU A 61 -18.24 -28.81 -9.39
C GLU A 61 -18.51 -27.31 -9.43
N MET A 62 -17.54 -26.51 -8.99
CA MET A 62 -17.56 -25.10 -9.31
C MET A 62 -17.44 -25.09 -10.82
N GLY A 63 -18.61 -25.05 -11.49
CA GLY A 63 -18.69 -25.06 -12.93
C GLY A 63 -17.73 -24.00 -13.46
N GLU A 64 -17.09 -24.31 -14.58
CA GLU A 64 -16.13 -23.41 -15.21
C GLU A 64 -16.72 -22.00 -15.26
N PRO A 65 -16.02 -20.96 -14.77
CA PRO A 65 -16.54 -19.62 -14.74
C PRO A 65 -16.96 -19.21 -16.15
N THR A 66 -18.17 -18.65 -16.29
CA THR A 66 -18.64 -18.17 -17.59
C THR A 66 -17.67 -17.13 -18.16
N PRO A 67 -17.60 -16.95 -19.49
CA PRO A 67 -16.76 -15.90 -20.08
C PRO A 67 -17.03 -14.51 -19.50
N HIS A 68 -18.26 -14.24 -19.06
CA HIS A 68 -18.62 -13.00 -18.37
C HIS A 68 -17.96 -12.89 -16.99
N GLU A 69 -17.98 -13.96 -16.18
CA GLU A 69 -17.30 -14.01 -14.89
C GLU A 69 -15.78 -13.87 -15.03
N GLN A 70 -15.19 -14.52 -16.05
CA GLN A 70 -13.76 -14.37 -16.34
C GLN A 70 -13.42 -12.92 -16.74
N ALA A 71 -14.25 -12.28 -17.57
CA ALA A 71 -14.05 -10.89 -17.96
C ALA A 71 -14.16 -9.93 -16.77
N ARG A 72 -15.11 -10.16 -15.86
CA ARG A 72 -15.30 -9.35 -14.65
C ARG A 72 -14.09 -9.39 -13.71
N ARG A 73 -13.39 -10.52 -13.64
CA ARG A 73 -12.20 -10.67 -12.79
C ARG A 73 -10.98 -9.93 -13.32
N LYS A 74 -10.95 -9.50 -14.59
CA LYS A 74 -9.77 -8.84 -15.16
C LYS A 74 -9.50 -7.52 -14.45
N PHE A 75 -8.33 -7.43 -13.84
CA PHE A 75 -7.84 -6.23 -13.19
C PHE A 75 -6.76 -5.57 -14.03
N ALA A 76 -6.95 -4.28 -14.32
CA ALA A 76 -5.93 -3.44 -14.90
C ALA A 76 -5.99 -2.06 -14.26
N ALA A 77 -4.83 -1.51 -13.91
CA ALA A 77 -4.73 -0.15 -13.40
C ALA A 77 -3.45 0.52 -13.89
N ALA A 78 -3.51 1.83 -14.10
CA ALA A 78 -2.36 2.62 -14.55
C ALA A 78 -2.33 3.94 -13.82
N PHE A 79 -1.19 4.25 -13.20
CA PHE A 79 -1.00 5.47 -12.43
C PHE A 79 0.30 6.16 -12.82
N LYS A 80 0.29 7.49 -12.70
CA LYS A 80 1.42 8.36 -12.97
C LYS A 80 1.60 9.37 -11.84
N GLY A 81 2.82 9.54 -11.36
CA GLY A 81 3.08 10.44 -10.26
C GLY A 81 4.54 10.61 -9.93
N ARG A 82 4.82 11.04 -8.71
CA ARG A 82 6.18 11.30 -8.25
C ARG A 82 6.72 10.08 -7.54
N TYR A 83 8.00 9.79 -7.78
CA TYR A 83 8.73 8.83 -6.97
C TYR A 83 9.92 9.49 -6.28
N THR A 84 10.32 8.90 -5.17
CA THR A 84 11.56 9.20 -4.44
C THR A 84 12.23 7.90 -4.04
N ILE A 85 13.55 7.89 -4.02
CA ILE A 85 14.37 6.79 -3.54
C ILE A 85 15.18 7.33 -2.37
N GLY A 86 15.11 6.62 -1.26
CA GLY A 86 15.87 6.93 -0.06
C GLY A 86 16.74 5.76 0.38
N PRO A 87 17.58 5.98 1.41
CA PRO A 87 18.27 4.88 2.08
C PRO A 87 17.27 3.91 2.69
N GLY A 88 17.67 2.65 2.87
CA GLY A 88 16.89 1.67 3.63
C GLY A 88 16.57 2.15 5.04
N ARG A 89 15.48 1.63 5.61
CA ARG A 89 15.06 1.97 6.99
C ARG A 89 15.75 1.11 8.04
N THR A 90 16.18 -0.07 7.64
CA THR A 90 16.80 -1.10 8.46
C THR A 90 18.09 -1.59 7.78
N PHE A 91 18.95 -2.29 8.53
CA PHE A 91 20.28 -2.69 8.05
C PHE A 91 20.26 -3.73 6.92
N ASP A 92 19.15 -4.46 6.81
CA ASP A 92 18.85 -5.45 5.78
C ASP A 92 18.27 -4.82 4.50
N GLN A 93 18.03 -3.50 4.49
CA GLN A 93 17.51 -2.77 3.34
C GLN A 93 18.60 -1.90 2.71
N LYS A 94 18.86 -2.13 1.42
CA LYS A 94 19.76 -1.30 0.61
C LYS A 94 19.12 0.06 0.30
N SER A 95 17.85 0.04 -0.11
CA SER A 95 17.11 1.23 -0.49
C SER A 95 15.61 1.03 -0.33
N GLN A 96 14.90 2.15 -0.24
CA GLN A 96 13.44 2.19 -0.31
C GLN A 96 13.00 3.14 -1.42
N THR A 97 12.00 2.72 -2.19
CA THR A 97 11.37 3.52 -3.24
C THR A 97 9.94 3.83 -2.84
N PHE A 98 9.60 5.10 -2.78
CA PHE A 98 8.24 5.57 -2.58
C PHE A 98 7.69 6.15 -3.88
N LEU A 99 6.43 5.88 -4.17
CA LEU A 99 5.71 6.45 -5.30
C LEU A 99 4.31 6.84 -4.87
N SER A 100 3.91 8.07 -5.19
CA SER A 100 2.55 8.56 -5.03
C SER A 100 2.06 9.04 -6.39
N ALA A 101 0.94 8.49 -6.85
CA ALA A 101 0.47 8.69 -8.21
C ALA A 101 -1.06 8.65 -8.31
N GLY A 102 -1.60 9.44 -9.25
CA GLY A 102 -3.01 9.40 -9.62
C GLY A 102 -3.19 8.63 -10.93
N GLY A 103 -4.38 8.05 -11.12
CA GLY A 103 -4.64 7.17 -12.25
C GLY A 103 -6.06 6.62 -12.30
N THR A 104 -6.20 5.53 -13.04
CA THR A 104 -7.48 4.84 -13.28
C THR A 104 -7.30 3.34 -13.11
N ALA A 105 -8.36 2.64 -12.69
CA ALA A 105 -8.40 1.19 -12.64
C ALA A 105 -9.68 0.65 -13.29
N THR A 106 -9.72 -0.64 -13.59
CA THR A 106 -10.98 -1.28 -14.00
C THR A 106 -11.99 -1.37 -12.86
N ALA A 107 -11.52 -1.35 -11.60
CA ALA A 107 -12.36 -1.42 -10.40
C ALA A 107 -12.89 -0.05 -9.92
N PHE A 108 -12.29 1.07 -10.33
CA PHE A 108 -12.70 2.44 -9.97
C PHE A 108 -12.20 3.44 -11.02
N LEU A 109 -13.00 4.46 -11.33
CA LEU A 109 -12.72 5.37 -12.43
C LEU A 109 -11.52 6.27 -12.13
N HIS A 110 -11.48 6.83 -10.92
CA HIS A 110 -10.37 7.65 -10.47
C HIS A 110 -9.77 7.10 -9.18
N GLY A 111 -8.46 6.92 -9.18
CA GLY A 111 -7.78 6.48 -7.98
C GLY A 111 -6.43 7.11 -7.76
N GLU A 112 -5.96 6.90 -6.55
CA GLU A 112 -4.61 7.22 -6.12
C GLU A 112 -3.92 5.94 -5.67
N VAL A 113 -2.61 5.86 -5.91
CA VAL A 113 -1.78 4.78 -5.41
C VAL A 113 -0.65 5.37 -4.57
N LEU A 114 -0.46 4.79 -3.39
CA LEU A 114 0.72 4.95 -2.56
C LEU A 114 1.47 3.63 -2.57
N LEU A 115 2.70 3.65 -3.09
CA LEU A 115 3.52 2.47 -3.26
C LEU A 115 4.85 2.66 -2.52
N ALA A 116 5.23 1.64 -1.75
CA ALA A 116 6.50 1.55 -1.06
C ALA A 116 7.15 0.21 -1.40
N VAL A 117 8.38 0.24 -1.93
CA VAL A 117 9.14 -0.97 -2.30
C VAL A 117 10.51 -0.91 -1.65
N PHE A 118 10.93 -2.03 -1.07
CA PHE A 118 12.17 -2.18 -0.33
C PHE A 118 13.08 -3.15 -1.07
N THR A 119 14.27 -2.66 -1.44
CA THR A 119 15.32 -3.49 -2.01
C THR A 119 16.18 -4.03 -0.87
N PRO A 120 16.34 -5.36 -0.73
CA PRO A 120 17.20 -5.93 0.29
C PRO A 120 18.69 -5.66 0.03
N GLN A 121 19.47 -5.65 1.10
CA GLN A 121 20.93 -5.56 1.04
C GLN A 121 21.55 -6.85 0.47
N ASP A 122 20.96 -8.00 0.83
CA ASP A 122 21.32 -9.31 0.30
C ASP A 122 20.53 -9.58 -1.00
N PRO A 123 21.20 -9.71 -2.17
CA PRO A 123 20.55 -9.93 -3.46
C PRO A 123 19.94 -11.34 -3.61
N SER A 124 20.09 -12.23 -2.62
CA SER A 124 19.38 -13.52 -2.60
C SER A 124 17.96 -13.41 -2.01
N GLN A 125 17.66 -12.32 -1.32
CA GLN A 125 16.35 -12.06 -0.74
C GLN A 125 15.44 -11.37 -1.77
N PRO A 126 14.13 -11.64 -1.76
CA PRO A 126 13.21 -10.98 -2.68
C PRO A 126 13.08 -9.49 -2.38
N ILE A 127 12.83 -8.71 -3.42
CA ILE A 127 12.30 -7.35 -3.29
C ILE A 127 10.88 -7.47 -2.71
N THR A 128 10.56 -6.68 -1.70
CA THR A 128 9.22 -6.66 -1.08
C THR A 128 8.63 -5.27 -1.12
N GLY A 129 7.30 -5.17 -1.04
CA GLY A 129 6.66 -3.87 -0.99
C GLY A 129 5.17 -3.97 -0.71
N THR A 130 4.54 -2.81 -0.68
CA THR A 130 3.09 -2.69 -0.54
C THR A 130 2.60 -1.57 -1.46
N ALA A 131 1.46 -1.78 -2.09
CA ALA A 131 0.72 -0.74 -2.78
C ALA A 131 -0.67 -0.59 -2.15
N SER A 132 -1.05 0.65 -1.87
CA SER A 132 -2.38 1.01 -1.36
C SER A 132 -3.09 1.82 -2.44
N LEU A 133 -4.18 1.29 -2.96
CA LEU A 133 -4.98 1.91 -4.01
C LEU A 133 -6.28 2.44 -3.39
N PHE A 134 -6.51 3.73 -3.58
CA PHE A 134 -7.64 4.47 -3.04
C PHE A 134 -8.59 4.87 -4.16
N ASP A 135 -9.87 4.61 -3.97
CA ASP A 135 -10.92 5.17 -4.81
C ASP A 135 -11.14 6.65 -4.43
N ARG A 136 -11.02 7.56 -5.41
CA ARG A 136 -11.26 9.00 -5.21
C ARG A 136 -12.70 9.40 -5.51
N ASP A 137 -13.49 8.54 -6.12
CA ASP A 137 -14.86 8.84 -6.52
C ASP A 137 -15.79 8.89 -5.29
N TYR A 138 -15.43 8.19 -4.20
CA TYR A 138 -16.24 8.13 -2.99
C TYR A 138 -15.43 8.37 -1.70
N PRO A 139 -15.29 9.64 -1.26
CA PRO A 139 -14.43 10.03 -0.12
C PRO A 139 -14.82 9.43 1.25
N GLN A 140 -15.98 8.78 1.37
CA GLN A 140 -16.47 8.18 2.63
C GLN A 140 -16.52 6.64 2.63
N THR A 141 -16.13 5.97 1.55
CA THR A 141 -16.36 4.52 1.44
C THR A 141 -15.37 3.67 2.24
N GLY A 142 -14.19 4.21 2.57
CA GLY A 142 -13.12 3.40 3.12
C GLY A 142 -12.70 2.26 2.17
N ASN A 143 -12.98 2.40 0.86
CA ASN A 143 -12.57 1.46 -0.17
C ASN A 143 -11.06 1.58 -0.35
N LEU A 144 -10.35 0.57 0.15
CA LEU A 144 -8.90 0.51 0.11
C LEU A 144 -8.51 -0.88 -0.36
N LEU A 145 -7.89 -0.94 -1.53
CA LEU A 145 -7.26 -2.17 -2.02
C LEU A 145 -5.79 -2.12 -1.64
N ILE A 146 -5.38 -3.03 -0.76
CA ILE A 146 -3.96 -3.18 -0.36
C ILE A 146 -3.40 -4.40 -1.07
N LEU A 147 -2.25 -4.22 -1.69
CA LEU A 147 -1.55 -5.25 -2.42
C LEU A 147 -0.17 -5.46 -1.80
N ASP A 148 0.16 -6.70 -1.50
CA ASP A 148 1.53 -7.11 -1.20
C ASP A 148 2.29 -7.28 -2.51
N LEU A 149 3.50 -6.74 -2.56
CA LEU A 149 4.35 -6.78 -3.74
C LEU A 149 5.58 -7.64 -3.48
N GLN A 150 5.95 -8.44 -4.45
CA GLN A 150 7.16 -9.24 -4.41
C GLN A 150 7.89 -9.21 -5.75
N GLY A 151 9.22 -9.24 -5.75
CA GLY A 151 9.97 -9.30 -7.00
C GLY A 151 11.33 -9.95 -6.83
N ASP A 152 11.87 -10.40 -7.96
CA ASP A 152 13.25 -10.88 -8.03
C ASP A 152 14.21 -9.66 -8.02
N PRO A 153 15.28 -9.68 -7.22
CA PRO A 153 16.39 -8.71 -7.31
C PRO A 153 16.94 -8.50 -8.72
N SER A 154 16.83 -9.49 -9.61
CA SER A 154 17.21 -9.37 -11.03
C SER A 154 16.34 -8.37 -11.82
N SER A 155 15.14 -8.06 -11.32
CA SER A 155 14.23 -7.07 -11.92
C SER A 155 14.68 -5.62 -11.73
N GLU A 156 15.81 -5.38 -11.05
CA GLU A 156 16.34 -4.04 -10.85
C GLU A 156 17.03 -3.49 -12.10
N ARG A 157 16.66 -2.26 -12.48
CA ARG A 157 17.40 -1.49 -13.49
C ARG A 157 17.93 -0.20 -12.87
N ASN A 158 19.25 -0.06 -12.80
CA ASN A 158 19.92 1.05 -12.10
C ASN A 158 19.50 1.16 -10.63
N GLY A 159 19.45 0.02 -9.92
CA GLY A 159 19.10 -0.07 -8.50
C GLY A 159 17.64 0.26 -8.19
N ARG A 160 16.73 -0.01 -9.14
CA ARG A 160 15.30 0.26 -9.04
C ARG A 160 14.49 -0.93 -9.53
N PRO A 161 13.56 -1.45 -8.73
CA PRO A 161 12.66 -2.54 -9.15
C PRO A 161 11.81 -2.11 -10.35
N THR A 162 11.80 -2.87 -11.44
CA THR A 162 10.99 -2.56 -12.64
C THR A 162 9.83 -3.52 -12.88
N HIS A 163 9.87 -4.70 -12.28
CA HIS A 163 8.84 -5.73 -12.45
C HIS A 163 8.65 -6.49 -11.14
N LEU A 164 7.40 -6.53 -10.65
CA LEU A 164 7.00 -7.21 -9.42
C LEU A 164 5.76 -8.06 -9.70
N THR A 165 5.48 -9.03 -8.86
CA THR A 165 4.16 -9.64 -8.70
C THR A 165 3.40 -8.96 -7.56
N TRP A 166 2.09 -9.14 -7.55
CA TRP A 166 1.25 -8.67 -6.45
C TRP A 166 0.21 -9.71 -6.06
N THR A 167 -0.21 -9.66 -4.80
CA THR A 167 -1.35 -10.39 -4.23
C THR A 167 -2.19 -9.44 -3.39
N VAL A 168 -3.50 -9.69 -3.28
CA VAL A 168 -4.34 -8.91 -2.37
C VAL A 168 -3.95 -9.19 -0.92
N ASN A 169 -3.80 -8.14 -0.13
CA ASN A 169 -3.52 -8.21 1.30
C ASN A 169 -4.83 -8.24 2.08
N ASP A 170 -4.88 -9.04 3.15
CA ASP A 170 -6.05 -9.23 4.01
C ASP A 170 -6.53 -7.95 4.72
N ASN A 171 -5.68 -6.91 4.81
CA ASN A 171 -6.05 -5.62 5.39
C ASN A 171 -6.78 -4.69 4.40
N SER A 172 -7.14 -5.19 3.20
CA SER A 172 -8.03 -4.47 2.28
C SER A 172 -9.41 -4.25 2.92
N SER A 173 -10.08 -3.14 2.57
CA SER A 173 -11.32 -2.73 3.21
C SER A 173 -12.40 -2.24 2.23
N GLY A 174 -13.61 -2.04 2.76
CA GLY A 174 -14.77 -1.64 1.96
C GLY A 174 -15.18 -2.76 1.01
N THR A 175 -15.37 -2.44 -0.27
CA THR A 175 -15.71 -3.42 -1.31
C THR A 175 -14.61 -4.46 -1.56
N PHE A 176 -13.39 -4.19 -1.12
CA PHE A 176 -12.24 -5.09 -1.25
C PHE A 176 -12.00 -5.95 0.01
N ALA A 177 -12.85 -5.86 1.03
CA ALA A 177 -12.73 -6.68 2.22
C ALA A 177 -12.87 -8.18 1.87
N GLY A 178 -11.82 -8.96 2.18
CA GLY A 178 -11.72 -10.38 1.83
C GLY A 178 -11.61 -10.66 0.33
N ALA A 179 -11.29 -9.65 -0.49
CA ALA A 179 -11.06 -9.86 -1.90
C ALA A 179 -9.84 -10.76 -2.12
N GLU A 180 -9.87 -11.54 -3.20
CA GLU A 180 -8.74 -12.36 -3.65
C GLU A 180 -8.25 -11.81 -4.98
N GLY A 181 -6.95 -11.86 -5.21
CA GLY A 181 -6.41 -11.42 -6.48
C GLY A 181 -4.90 -11.51 -6.53
N GLN A 182 -4.39 -11.58 -7.74
CA GLN A 182 -2.97 -11.65 -8.01
C GLN A 182 -2.64 -11.17 -9.42
N GLY A 183 -1.38 -10.81 -9.63
CA GLY A 183 -0.89 -10.47 -10.95
C GLY A 183 0.51 -9.88 -10.96
N THR A 184 0.76 -9.00 -11.92
CA THR A 184 2.05 -8.33 -12.15
C THR A 184 1.93 -6.81 -12.03
N VAL A 185 3.00 -6.19 -11.55
CA VAL A 185 3.21 -4.74 -11.52
C VAL A 185 4.43 -4.40 -12.37
N GLU A 186 4.26 -3.47 -13.30
CA GLU A 186 5.37 -2.87 -14.03
C GLU A 186 5.62 -1.45 -13.53
N LEU A 187 6.89 -1.14 -13.29
CA LEU A 187 7.35 0.14 -12.76
C LEU A 187 8.33 0.75 -13.76
N SER A 188 8.09 2.01 -14.12
CA SER A 188 9.03 2.78 -14.93
C SER A 188 9.30 4.15 -14.33
N TYR A 189 10.54 4.59 -14.45
CA TYR A 189 11.05 5.79 -13.79
C TYR A 189 11.70 6.72 -14.79
N VAL A 190 11.35 8.00 -14.71
CA VAL A 190 11.98 9.09 -15.44
C VAL A 190 12.60 10.04 -14.41
N PRO A 191 13.93 9.98 -14.20
CA PRO A 191 14.62 10.88 -13.29
C PRO A 191 14.37 12.33 -13.70
N ARG A 192 13.84 13.16 -12.80
CA ARG A 192 13.58 14.58 -13.07
C ARG A 192 13.44 15.40 -11.79
N GLY A 193 13.82 16.67 -11.85
CA GLY A 193 13.58 17.63 -10.79
C GLY A 193 14.65 17.62 -9.69
N LYS A 194 14.39 18.41 -8.64
CA LYS A 194 15.30 18.54 -7.49
C LYS A 194 15.14 17.34 -6.56
N LEU A 195 16.25 16.72 -6.18
CA LEU A 195 16.27 15.67 -5.16
C LEU A 195 15.84 16.27 -3.81
N PRO A 196 14.83 15.67 -3.14
CA PRO A 196 14.54 15.98 -1.74
C PRO A 196 15.76 15.70 -0.85
N PRO A 197 15.85 16.33 0.33
CA PRO A 197 16.92 16.03 1.28
C PRO A 197 16.98 14.53 1.59
N ARG A 198 18.19 13.95 1.58
CA ARG A 198 18.46 12.53 1.85
C ARG A 198 17.91 11.53 0.82
N ALA A 199 17.29 12.00 -0.26
CA ALA A 199 16.92 11.13 -1.38
C ALA A 199 18.14 10.88 -2.28
N THR A 200 18.31 9.63 -2.72
CA THR A 200 19.31 9.21 -3.71
C THR A 200 18.75 9.26 -5.14
N GLY A 201 17.42 9.32 -5.29
CA GLY A 201 16.74 9.45 -6.56
C GLY A 201 15.37 10.12 -6.41
N ALA A 202 14.93 10.84 -7.44
CA ALA A 202 13.58 11.37 -7.51
C ALA A 202 13.19 11.63 -8.96
N GLY A 203 11.89 11.67 -9.22
CA GLY A 203 11.38 11.99 -10.54
C GLY A 203 9.94 11.62 -10.73
N LEU A 204 9.61 11.33 -11.99
CA LEU A 204 8.30 10.87 -12.41
C LEU A 204 8.31 9.35 -12.49
N GLY A 205 7.32 8.71 -11.86
CA GLY A 205 7.12 7.27 -11.88
C GLY A 205 5.80 6.93 -12.55
N PHE A 206 5.79 5.79 -13.24
CA PHE A 206 4.59 5.18 -13.78
C PHE A 206 4.49 3.77 -13.21
N VAL A 207 3.28 3.38 -12.83
CA VAL A 207 3.00 2.04 -12.33
C VAL A 207 1.80 1.48 -13.07
N GLN A 208 1.94 0.26 -13.57
CA GLN A 208 0.88 -0.47 -14.25
C GLN A 208 0.64 -1.80 -13.55
N PHE A 209 -0.60 -2.04 -13.13
CA PHE A 209 -1.05 -3.30 -12.57
C PHE A 209 -1.82 -4.07 -13.63
N ARG A 210 -1.58 -5.38 -13.68
CA ARG A 210 -2.35 -6.34 -14.50
C ARG A 210 -2.55 -7.62 -13.70
N GLY A 211 -3.71 -8.25 -13.84
CA GLY A 211 -3.97 -9.54 -13.21
C GLY A 211 -5.46 -9.81 -13.05
N GLU A 212 -5.80 -10.49 -11.97
CA GLU A 212 -7.18 -10.83 -11.63
C GLU A 212 -7.53 -10.35 -10.23
N LEU A 213 -8.72 -9.79 -10.08
CA LEU A 213 -9.27 -9.32 -8.81
C LEU A 213 -10.71 -9.81 -8.67
N ASN A 214 -10.97 -10.54 -7.60
CA ASN A 214 -12.27 -11.06 -7.24
C ASN A 214 -12.72 -10.42 -5.92
N THR A 215 -13.80 -9.62 -5.97
CA THR A 215 -14.35 -8.94 -4.80
C THR A 215 -15.58 -9.64 -4.27
N ASN A 216 -15.73 -9.69 -2.96
CA ASN A 216 -16.85 -10.36 -2.28
C ASN A 216 -18.19 -9.61 -2.38
N GLY A 217 -18.26 -8.49 -3.11
CA GLY A 217 -19.41 -7.57 -3.15
C GLY A 217 -20.55 -7.94 -4.11
N THR A 218 -20.47 -9.07 -4.80
CA THR A 218 -21.60 -9.64 -5.56
C THR A 218 -21.78 -11.09 -5.16
N THR A 219 -22.08 -11.33 -3.88
CA THR A 219 -22.52 -12.64 -3.44
C THR A 219 -23.72 -13.04 -4.28
N ASN A 220 -23.60 -14.18 -4.97
CA ASN A 220 -24.72 -14.84 -5.61
C ASN A 220 -25.86 -14.94 -4.58
N PRO A 221 -27.04 -14.34 -4.79
CA PRO A 221 -28.15 -14.42 -3.85
C PRO A 221 -28.64 -15.86 -3.61
N LEU A 222 -28.15 -16.83 -4.40
CA LEU A 222 -28.44 -18.25 -4.26
C LEU A 222 -27.46 -19.00 -3.35
N ARG A 223 -26.37 -18.37 -2.87
CA ARG A 223 -25.54 -18.95 -1.79
C ARG A 223 -26.01 -18.41 -0.44
N VAL A 224 -27.09 -18.99 0.06
CA VAL A 224 -27.47 -18.89 1.48
C VAL A 224 -26.45 -19.71 2.28
N HIS A 225 -25.74 -19.07 3.20
CA HIS A 225 -24.96 -19.73 4.25
C HIS A 225 -25.88 -20.12 5.41
#